data_AF-A0A811Q6R6-F1
#
_entry.id   AF-A0A811Q6R6-F1
#
_cell.length_a   1.000
_cell.length_b   1.000
_cell.length_c   1.000
_cell.angle_alpha   90.00
_cell.angle_beta   90.00
_cell.angle_gamma   90.00
#
_symmetry.space_group_name_H-M   'P 1'
#
loop_
_entity.id
_entity.type
_entity.pdbx_description
1 polymer ?
#
loop_
_entity_poly.entity_id
_entity_poly.type
_entity_poly.pdbx_seq_one_letter_code
_entity_poly.pdbx_strand_id
1 'polypeptide(L)'
;METTKMKKLTTVPMLKIDNSPHGIVVHCPLFHHGRLSRLVTLQSQCKIWKCLFGPGWASSQMFRPNKPRGGGGILMKQLADFKPVQVTAVYGDNGYTGYVIVLFTEDWIGFKNALAFHNYFKSQRLGKLEWKETKQHVKYVFGWLAKEEDYKSGDPVGRFLSANGDLKTVSELEQEMSSKTDNLIANLTQQITAKSKYMQELECCNQMNLSLQKVMEESDLLHKRYNEEMRNMQSAAREHTQRVFQETEKLRKQLAEKESSIERRSNELNEQVAQTDMERRKLEEERKKR
;
A
#
# COMPACT_ATOMS: atom_id res chain seq x y z
N MET A 1 -18.54 -22.58 1.47
CA MET A 1 -17.71 -21.63 2.23
C MET A 1 -17.69 -20.31 1.46
N GLU A 2 -18.12 -19.27 2.17
CA GLU A 2 -18.11 -17.83 1.92
C GLU A 2 -18.10 -17.28 0.48
N THR A 3 -19.25 -16.73 0.08
CA THR A 3 -19.41 -15.81 -1.03
C THR A 3 -19.10 -14.38 -0.57
N THR A 4 -17.94 -13.85 -0.95
CA THR A 4 -17.54 -12.47 -0.66
C THR A 4 -18.41 -11.48 -1.44
N LYS A 5 -19.33 -10.81 -0.74
CA LYS A 5 -20.13 -9.70 -1.29
C LYS A 5 -19.22 -8.52 -1.64
N MET A 6 -19.07 -8.22 -2.93
CA MET A 6 -18.56 -6.92 -3.38
C MET A 6 -19.49 -5.80 -2.89
N LYS A 7 -18.99 -4.93 -2.00
CA LYS A 7 -19.68 -3.70 -1.63
C LYS A 7 -19.67 -2.77 -2.85
N LYS A 8 -20.85 -2.39 -3.35
CA LYS A 8 -21.02 -1.34 -4.37
C LYS A 8 -20.34 -0.06 -3.87
N LEU A 9 -19.39 0.47 -4.65
CA LEU A 9 -18.91 1.84 -4.46
C LEU A 9 -20.11 2.78 -4.59
N THR A 10 -20.45 3.47 -3.51
CA THR A 10 -21.44 4.53 -3.51
C THR A 10 -20.84 5.72 -4.24
N THR A 11 -21.39 6.04 -5.42
CA THR A 11 -21.04 7.25 -6.17
C THR A 11 -21.26 8.48 -5.30
N VAL A 12 -20.19 9.23 -5.03
CA VAL A 12 -20.28 10.53 -4.36
C VAL A 12 -21.01 11.49 -5.30
N PRO A 13 -22.07 12.20 -4.87
CA PRO A 13 -22.79 13.10 -5.75
C PRO A 13 -21.89 14.27 -6.14
N MET A 14 -21.77 14.47 -7.45
CA MET A 14 -21.02 15.55 -8.09
C MET A 14 -21.68 16.90 -7.79
N LEU A 15 -20.88 17.87 -7.33
CA LEU A 15 -21.29 19.25 -7.04
C LEU A 15 -21.98 19.88 -8.27
N LYS A 16 -23.24 20.30 -8.12
CA LYS A 16 -23.90 21.19 -9.09
C LYS A 16 -23.53 22.63 -8.77
N ILE A 17 -22.94 23.32 -9.73
CA ILE A 17 -22.63 24.75 -9.67
C ILE A 17 -23.64 25.46 -10.57
N ASP A 18 -24.58 26.19 -9.99
CA ASP A 18 -25.49 27.06 -10.75
C ASP A 18 -24.92 28.48 -10.77
N ASN A 19 -24.58 28.96 -11.97
CA ASN A 19 -24.09 30.32 -12.20
C ASN A 19 -25.27 31.31 -12.29
N SER A 20 -25.53 32.03 -11.20
CA SER A 20 -26.43 33.20 -11.16
C SER A 20 -25.63 34.50 -11.01
N PRO A 21 -26.03 35.61 -11.66
CA PRO A 21 -25.30 36.88 -11.62
C PRO A 21 -25.26 37.58 -10.24
N HIS A 22 -25.81 36.97 -9.19
CA HIS A 22 -25.78 37.48 -7.81
C HIS A 22 -24.96 36.62 -6.83
N GLY A 23 -24.09 35.73 -7.34
CA GLY A 23 -23.11 35.00 -6.54
C GLY A 23 -23.31 33.48 -6.53
N ILE A 24 -22.21 32.76 -6.33
CA ILE A 24 -22.13 31.30 -6.33
C ILE A 24 -22.63 30.78 -4.98
N VAL A 25 -23.68 29.94 -5.00
CA VAL A 25 -24.17 29.22 -3.82
C VAL A 25 -23.58 27.81 -3.83
N VAL A 26 -22.69 27.50 -2.90
CA VAL A 26 -22.15 26.14 -2.69
C VAL A 26 -22.91 25.49 -1.55
N HIS A 27 -23.74 24.49 -1.84
CA HIS A 27 -24.35 23.63 -0.82
C HIS A 27 -23.37 22.50 -0.46
N CYS A 28 -22.81 22.55 0.75
CA CYS A 28 -22.00 21.46 1.32
C CYS A 28 -22.92 20.47 2.08
N PRO A 29 -22.94 19.16 1.77
CA PRO A 29 -23.91 18.22 2.35
C PRO A 29 -23.58 17.72 3.77
N LEU A 30 -22.56 18.26 4.44
CA LEU A 30 -22.06 17.70 5.71
C LEU A 30 -22.06 18.71 6.85
N PHE A 31 -23.19 19.36 7.15
CA PHE A 31 -23.41 19.99 8.46
C PHE A 31 -24.92 20.13 8.74
N HIS A 32 -25.52 19.07 9.28
CA HIS A 32 -26.83 19.19 9.93
C HIS A 32 -26.66 19.91 11.27
N HIS A 33 -26.77 21.24 11.24
CA HIS A 33 -27.57 22.06 12.17
C HIS A 33 -27.25 23.55 11.97
N GLY A 34 -28.27 24.32 11.60
CA GLY A 34 -28.44 25.69 12.08
C GLY A 34 -27.59 26.80 11.43
N ARG A 35 -28.14 27.37 10.35
CA ARG A 35 -28.31 28.81 10.13
C ARG A 35 -27.05 29.69 10.28
N LEU A 36 -26.40 30.04 9.16
CA LEU A 36 -25.76 31.36 8.95
C LEU A 36 -25.46 31.59 7.47
N SER A 37 -26.47 32.04 6.73
CA SER A 37 -26.28 32.82 5.51
C SER A 37 -25.82 34.21 5.92
N ARG A 38 -24.53 34.51 5.81
CA ARG A 38 -24.03 35.89 5.72
C ARG A 38 -22.92 35.93 4.69
N LEU A 39 -23.22 36.55 3.56
CA LEU A 39 -22.22 37.10 2.65
C LEU A 39 -21.22 37.90 3.47
N VAL A 40 -19.97 37.46 3.50
CA VAL A 40 -18.84 38.33 3.82
C VAL A 40 -18.03 38.40 2.54
N THR A 41 -18.17 39.49 1.80
CA THR A 41 -17.23 39.88 0.75
C THR A 41 -15.88 40.19 1.42
N LEU A 42 -15.08 39.15 1.63
CA LEU A 42 -13.70 39.28 2.09
C LEU A 42 -12.85 39.63 0.87
N GLN A 43 -12.72 40.93 0.59
CA GLN A 43 -11.62 41.39 -0.24
C GLN A 43 -10.29 40.99 0.43
N SER A 44 -9.37 40.53 -0.41
CA SER A 44 -7.96 40.17 -0.22
C SER A 44 -7.41 40.27 1.21
N GLN A 45 -6.88 39.17 1.74
CA GLN A 45 -6.25 39.04 3.06
C GLN A 45 -4.80 38.58 2.92
N CYS A 46 -3.87 39.09 3.74
CA CYS A 46 -2.47 38.65 3.65
C CYS A 46 -2.28 37.22 4.17
N LYS A 47 -1.43 36.42 3.49
CA LYS A 47 -1.00 35.06 3.88
C LYS A 47 -0.54 34.94 5.31
N ILE A 48 0.00 36.03 5.84
CA ILE A 48 0.26 36.12 7.26
C ILE A 48 -0.87 36.94 7.85
N TRP A 49 -1.67 36.27 8.66
CA TRP A 49 -2.78 36.89 9.37
C TRP A 49 -2.21 37.86 10.37
N LYS A 50 -2.02 39.10 9.95
CA LYS A 50 -1.32 40.13 10.70
C LYS A 50 -2.36 41.00 11.37
N CYS A 51 -2.36 41.04 12.69
CA CYS A 51 -3.22 41.96 13.41
C CYS A 51 -2.46 43.17 13.92
N LEU A 52 -3.05 44.35 13.75
CA LEU A 52 -2.43 45.64 14.01
C LEU A 52 -2.88 46.25 15.33
N PHE A 53 -1.92 46.82 16.06
CA PHE A 53 -2.11 47.46 17.36
C PHE A 53 -1.85 48.96 17.25
N GLY A 54 -2.81 49.83 17.58
CA GLY A 54 -2.58 51.29 17.62
C GLY A 54 -1.91 51.78 18.91
N PRO A 55 -1.24 52.95 18.93
CA PRO A 55 -0.55 53.45 20.12
C PRO A 55 -1.49 53.87 21.27
N GLY A 56 -1.34 53.21 22.41
CA GLY A 56 -1.73 53.67 23.76
C GLY A 56 -0.47 53.79 24.64
N TRP A 57 -0.40 54.71 25.61
CA TRP A 57 0.82 55.02 26.40
C TRP A 57 1.31 53.82 27.23
N ALA A 58 0.44 52.82 27.44
CA ALA A 58 0.83 51.54 28.02
C ALA A 58 1.88 50.79 27.16
N SER A 59 1.87 50.96 25.83
CA SER A 59 2.82 50.33 24.91
C SER A 59 4.22 50.96 24.99
N SER A 60 4.33 52.28 25.24
CA SER A 60 5.62 52.97 25.41
C SER A 60 6.32 52.60 26.72
N GLN A 61 5.60 52.15 27.75
CA GLN A 61 6.21 51.58 28.96
C GLN A 61 6.61 50.11 28.79
N MET A 62 5.92 49.34 27.93
CA MET A 62 6.25 47.93 27.68
C MET A 62 7.46 47.73 26.75
N PHE A 63 7.72 48.63 25.81
CA PHE A 63 8.85 48.57 24.88
C PHE A 63 9.71 49.84 24.96
N ARG A 64 10.48 49.99 26.04
CA ARG A 64 11.57 50.99 26.10
C ARG A 64 12.85 50.42 25.45
N PRO A 65 13.64 51.24 24.72
CA PRO A 65 14.85 50.78 24.05
C PRO A 65 15.97 50.33 25.01
N ASN A 66 15.83 50.58 26.32
CA ASN A 66 16.84 50.29 27.34
C ASN A 66 16.39 49.24 28.39
N LYS A 67 15.48 48.33 28.05
CA LYS A 67 15.11 47.18 28.90
C LYS A 67 15.08 45.88 28.08
N PRO A 68 15.68 44.76 28.55
CA PRO A 68 15.71 43.54 27.78
C PRO A 68 14.32 42.88 27.75
N ARG A 69 13.85 42.55 26.55
CA ARG A 69 12.95 41.43 26.19
C ARG A 69 11.62 41.24 26.97
N GLY A 70 11.10 42.23 27.71
CA GLY A 70 9.95 42.04 28.62
C GLY A 70 8.54 42.38 28.08
N GLY A 71 8.39 43.30 27.12
CA GLY A 71 7.07 43.82 26.71
C GLY A 71 6.21 42.87 25.90
N GLY A 72 6.82 42.10 25.00
CA GLY A 72 6.10 41.17 24.12
C GLY A 72 5.47 39.99 24.87
N GLY A 73 6.06 39.57 26.00
CA GLY A 73 5.58 38.46 26.81
C GLY A 73 4.28 38.73 27.55
N ILE A 74 4.00 40.00 27.89
CA ILE A 74 2.76 40.40 28.58
C ILE A 74 1.60 40.42 27.58
N LEU A 75 1.83 40.98 26.38
CA LEU A 75 0.85 40.99 25.30
C LEU A 75 0.55 39.58 24.79
N MET A 76 1.57 38.72 24.69
CA MET A 76 1.39 37.30 24.35
C MET A 76 0.49 36.56 25.35
N LYS A 77 0.60 36.83 26.65
CA LYS A 77 -0.29 36.23 27.67
C LYS A 77 -1.73 36.69 27.53
N GLN A 78 -1.96 37.96 27.20
CA GLN A 78 -3.31 38.50 27.00
C GLN A 78 -3.97 38.01 25.72
N LEU A 79 -3.17 37.62 24.72
CA LEU A 79 -3.64 37.13 23.43
C LEU A 79 -3.58 35.60 23.30
N ALA A 80 -3.19 34.89 24.37
CA ALA A 80 -2.96 33.45 24.35
C ALA A 80 -4.20 32.66 23.90
N ASP A 81 -5.40 33.14 24.23
CA ASP A 81 -6.68 32.54 23.85
C ASP A 81 -6.87 32.48 22.33
N PHE A 82 -6.24 33.38 21.58
CA PHE A 82 -6.25 33.40 20.12
C PHE A 82 -5.15 32.54 19.50
N LYS A 83 -4.24 31.97 20.30
CA LYS A 83 -3.12 31.13 19.82
C LYS A 83 -2.26 31.79 18.73
N PRO A 84 -1.72 33.00 18.97
CA PRO A 84 -0.77 33.61 18.06
C PRO A 84 0.53 32.79 18.00
N VAL A 85 1.14 32.72 16.82
CA VAL A 85 2.45 32.10 16.61
C VAL A 85 3.56 33.06 17.02
N GLN A 86 3.41 34.34 16.69
CA GLN A 86 4.43 35.34 16.93
C GLN A 86 3.82 36.73 17.10
N VAL A 87 4.51 37.58 17.87
CA VAL A 87 4.11 38.98 18.10
C VAL A 87 5.35 39.84 17.91
N THR A 88 5.34 40.72 16.92
CA THR A 88 6.51 41.49 16.46
C THR A 88 6.22 42.98 16.51
N ALA A 89 7.05 43.75 17.23
CA ALA A 89 6.98 45.21 17.25
C ALA A 89 7.41 45.79 15.90
N VAL A 90 6.70 46.82 15.42
CA VAL A 90 7.03 47.52 14.17
C VAL A 90 7.92 48.72 14.47
N TYR A 91 8.99 48.86 13.69
CA TYR A 91 9.94 49.97 13.78
C TYR A 91 9.92 50.76 12.47
N GLY A 92 9.99 52.08 12.59
CA GLY A 92 10.19 53.01 11.48
C GLY A 92 11.50 53.78 11.65
N ASP A 93 11.72 54.75 10.78
CA ASP A 93 12.97 55.53 10.71
C ASP A 93 13.28 56.27 12.03
N ASN A 94 12.24 56.63 12.79
CA ASN A 94 12.33 57.32 14.09
C ASN A 94 12.19 56.38 15.31
N GLY A 95 12.37 55.06 15.12
CA GLY A 95 12.27 54.06 16.18
C GLY A 95 10.91 53.35 16.25
N TYR A 96 10.54 52.86 17.44
CA TYR A 96 9.32 52.07 17.63
C TYR A 96 8.06 52.88 17.32
N THR A 97 7.19 52.35 16.45
CA THR A 97 6.04 53.10 15.91
C THR A 97 4.79 53.04 16.78
N GLY A 98 4.82 52.27 17.87
CA GLY A 98 3.63 51.97 18.67
C GLY A 98 2.78 50.85 18.12
N TYR A 99 3.13 50.29 16.95
CA TYR A 99 2.43 49.17 16.33
C TYR A 99 3.09 47.83 16.64
N VAL A 100 2.25 46.82 16.75
CA VAL A 100 2.66 45.42 16.88
C VAL A 100 1.89 44.61 15.85
N ILE A 101 2.56 43.61 15.30
CA ILE A 101 2.03 42.65 14.36
C ILE A 101 1.92 41.30 15.06
N VAL A 102 0.71 40.76 15.11
CA VAL A 102 0.46 39.39 15.59
C VAL A 102 0.35 38.46 14.40
N LEU A 103 1.16 37.40 14.34
CA LEU A 103 1.14 36.37 13.29
C LEU A 103 0.40 35.13 13.80
N PHE A 104 -0.42 34.52 12.94
CA PHE A 104 -1.02 33.20 13.16
C PHE A 104 -0.46 32.18 12.15
N THR A 105 -0.78 30.89 12.32
CA THR A 105 -0.38 29.83 11.39
C THR A 105 -0.95 30.07 9.98
N GLU A 106 -0.25 29.59 8.95
CA GLU A 106 -0.63 29.81 7.55
C GLU A 106 -1.77 28.87 7.07
N ASP A 107 -2.42 28.16 7.99
CA ASP A 107 -3.46 27.17 7.71
C ASP A 107 -4.88 27.69 8.07
N TRP A 108 -5.89 26.85 7.83
CA TRP A 108 -7.29 27.15 8.16
C TRP A 108 -7.55 27.37 9.65
N ILE A 109 -6.73 26.75 10.49
CA ILE A 109 -6.81 26.96 11.93
C ILE A 109 -6.31 28.37 12.28
N GLY A 110 -5.19 28.79 11.68
CA GLY A 110 -4.63 30.12 11.87
C GLY A 110 -5.53 31.23 11.34
N PHE A 111 -6.19 31.02 10.19
CA PHE A 111 -7.19 31.95 9.70
C PHE A 111 -8.35 32.12 10.69
N LYS A 112 -8.91 31.01 11.17
CA LYS A 112 -10.01 31.01 12.14
C LYS A 112 -9.61 31.73 13.43
N ASN A 113 -8.39 31.51 13.90
CA ASN A 113 -7.84 32.17 15.09
C ASN A 113 -7.69 33.68 14.89
N ALA A 114 -7.17 34.12 13.75
CA ALA A 114 -7.04 35.53 13.42
C ALA A 114 -8.39 36.24 13.25
N LEU A 115 -9.38 35.54 12.68
CA LEU A 115 -10.73 36.06 12.55
C LEU A 115 -11.41 36.19 13.92
N ALA A 116 -11.19 35.23 14.83
CA ALA A 116 -11.65 35.32 16.21
C ALA A 116 -11.03 36.53 16.93
N PHE A 117 -9.73 36.75 16.75
CA PHE A 117 -9.05 37.94 17.25
C PHE A 117 -9.69 39.23 16.71
N HIS A 118 -9.92 39.32 15.39
CA HIS A 118 -10.52 40.51 14.79
C HIS A 118 -11.92 40.79 15.33
N ASN A 119 -12.74 39.74 15.43
CA ASN A 119 -14.11 39.84 15.93
C ASN A 119 -14.16 40.23 17.41
N TYR A 120 -13.20 39.79 18.22
CA TYR A 120 -13.08 40.20 19.61
C TYR A 120 -12.93 41.72 19.72
N PHE A 121 -11.90 42.31 19.09
CA PHE A 121 -11.69 43.76 19.14
C PHE A 121 -12.83 44.55 18.51
N LYS A 122 -13.41 44.03 17.41
CA LYS A 122 -14.60 44.63 16.79
C LYS A 122 -15.80 44.66 17.74
N SER A 123 -16.05 43.59 18.49
CA SER A 123 -17.16 43.52 19.45
C SER A 123 -17.01 44.47 20.64
N GLN A 124 -15.77 44.77 21.03
CA GLN A 124 -15.44 45.71 22.09
C GLN A 124 -15.39 47.18 21.60
N ARG A 125 -15.72 47.45 20.33
CA ARG A 125 -15.54 48.77 19.69
C ARG A 125 -14.09 49.29 19.80
N LEU A 126 -13.14 48.37 19.66
CA LEU A 126 -11.71 48.63 19.65
C LEU A 126 -11.09 48.20 18.32
N GLY A 127 -11.85 48.35 17.23
CA GLY A 127 -11.43 48.04 15.87
C GLY A 127 -10.72 49.21 15.17
N LYS A 128 -10.37 49.00 13.90
CA LYS A 128 -9.70 50.00 13.07
C LYS A 128 -10.52 51.29 12.88
N LEU A 129 -11.85 51.15 12.77
CA LEU A 129 -12.74 52.28 12.57
C LEU A 129 -12.67 53.22 13.78
N GLU A 130 -12.83 52.63 14.97
CA GLU A 130 -12.80 53.36 16.23
C GLU A 130 -11.41 53.96 16.48
N TRP A 131 -10.34 53.24 16.12
CA TRP A 131 -8.99 53.81 16.15
C TRP A 131 -8.85 55.08 15.31
N LYS A 132 -9.42 55.12 14.09
CA LYS A 132 -9.38 56.32 13.22
C LYS A 132 -10.17 57.49 13.82
N GLU A 133 -11.30 57.22 14.46
CA GLU A 133 -12.19 58.25 15.02
C GLU A 133 -11.66 58.87 16.32
N THR A 134 -10.95 58.09 17.14
CA THR A 134 -10.59 58.50 18.51
C THR A 134 -9.45 59.54 18.56
N LYS A 135 -8.93 60.00 17.41
CA LYS A 135 -7.87 61.04 17.27
C LYS A 135 -6.82 61.00 18.40
N GLN A 136 -6.29 59.81 18.69
CA GLN A 136 -5.28 59.53 19.72
C GLN A 136 -5.75 59.62 21.19
N HIS A 137 -6.92 59.11 21.60
CA HIS A 137 -7.13 58.84 23.05
C HIS A 137 -6.46 57.53 23.47
N VAL A 138 -5.49 57.68 24.37
CA VAL A 138 -4.28 56.86 24.53
C VAL A 138 -4.44 55.71 25.54
N LYS A 139 -5.68 55.42 25.99
CA LYS A 139 -5.94 54.52 27.14
C LYS A 139 -6.18 53.05 26.76
N TYR A 140 -6.58 52.78 25.50
CA TYR A 140 -7.00 51.43 25.08
C TYR A 140 -6.13 50.88 23.96
N VAL A 141 -6.11 49.54 23.89
CA VAL A 141 -5.46 48.79 22.81
C VAL A 141 -6.50 48.50 21.73
N PHE A 142 -6.15 48.80 20.49
CA PHE A 142 -6.99 48.54 19.31
C PHE A 142 -6.44 47.35 18.54
N GLY A 143 -7.31 46.61 17.84
CA GLY A 143 -6.94 45.40 17.13
C GLY A 143 -7.79 45.18 15.87
N TRP A 144 -7.16 44.85 14.75
CA TRP A 144 -7.87 44.43 13.54
C TRP A 144 -7.02 43.50 12.68
N LEU A 145 -7.68 42.66 11.88
CA LEU A 145 -7.04 41.88 10.84
C LEU A 145 -6.63 42.82 9.70
N ALA A 146 -5.34 42.77 9.33
CA ALA A 146 -4.78 43.57 8.25
C ALA A 146 -5.41 43.19 6.91
N LYS A 147 -5.84 44.22 6.17
CA LYS A 147 -6.43 44.07 4.84
C LYS A 147 -5.51 44.64 3.77
N GLU A 148 -5.92 44.52 2.51
CA GLU A 148 -5.23 45.13 1.36
C GLU A 148 -4.85 46.60 1.57
N GLU A 149 -5.72 47.40 2.22
CA GLU A 149 -5.44 48.80 2.55
C GLU A 149 -4.29 48.98 3.55
N ASP A 150 -4.13 48.08 4.52
CA ASP A 150 -2.98 48.09 5.44
C ASP A 150 -1.73 47.60 4.72
N TYR A 151 -1.86 46.59 3.86
CA TYR A 151 -0.74 46.01 3.12
C TYR A 151 -0.11 47.00 2.14
N LYS A 152 -0.94 47.79 1.45
CA LYS A 152 -0.52 48.76 0.43
C LYS A 152 -0.17 50.13 1.01
N SER A 153 -0.23 50.33 2.33
CA SER A 153 0.13 51.62 2.93
C SER A 153 1.64 51.89 2.81
N GLY A 154 2.01 53.16 2.61
CA GLY A 154 3.41 53.58 2.57
C GLY A 154 4.07 53.74 3.95
N ASP A 155 3.30 53.51 5.01
CA ASP A 155 3.72 53.62 6.40
C ASP A 155 4.59 52.42 6.84
N PRO A 156 5.28 52.48 7.99
CA PRO A 156 6.11 51.38 8.45
C PRO A 156 5.37 50.05 8.61
N VAL A 157 4.05 50.10 8.83
CA VAL A 157 3.20 48.92 8.91
C VAL A 157 3.08 48.26 7.54
N GLY A 158 2.65 48.99 6.50
CA GLY A 158 2.49 48.43 5.16
C GLY A 158 3.81 47.93 4.57
N ARG A 159 4.93 48.63 4.82
CA ARG A 159 6.28 48.14 4.50
C ARG A 159 6.60 46.82 5.19
N PHE A 160 6.27 46.69 6.49
CA PHE A 160 6.46 45.43 7.21
C PHE A 160 5.55 44.31 6.66
N LEU A 161 4.30 44.62 6.35
CA LEU A 161 3.33 43.66 5.82
C LEU A 161 3.81 43.09 4.48
N SER A 162 4.19 43.97 3.54
CA SER A 162 4.66 43.63 2.19
C SER A 162 6.03 42.96 2.15
N ALA A 163 6.96 43.33 3.03
CA ALA A 163 8.26 42.67 3.09
C ALA A 163 8.18 41.24 3.68
N ASN A 164 7.14 40.95 4.45
CA ASN A 164 7.04 39.70 5.22
C ASN A 164 5.74 38.94 4.90
N GLY A 165 5.14 39.04 3.71
CA GLY A 165 3.95 38.26 3.40
C GLY A 165 3.33 38.63 2.07
N ASP A 166 2.53 37.72 1.51
CA ASP A 166 1.82 37.95 0.25
C ASP A 166 0.36 38.31 0.51
N LEU A 167 -0.20 39.23 -0.28
CA LEU A 167 -1.64 39.45 -0.31
C LEU A 167 -2.31 38.34 -1.14
N LYS A 168 -3.27 37.61 -0.57
CA LYS A 168 -4.02 36.55 -1.26
C LYS A 168 -5.53 36.67 -1.06
N THR A 169 -6.31 36.17 -2.00
CA THR A 169 -7.76 36.03 -1.79
C THR A 169 -8.08 34.75 -1.03
N VAL A 170 -9.23 34.71 -0.35
CA VAL A 170 -9.73 33.49 0.32
C VAL A 170 -9.84 32.34 -0.69
N SER A 171 -10.32 32.64 -1.90
CA SER A 171 -10.42 31.67 -3.01
C SER A 171 -9.08 31.11 -3.45
N GLU A 172 -8.03 31.93 -3.56
CA GLU A 172 -6.68 31.45 -3.89
C GLU A 172 -6.12 30.52 -2.82
N LEU A 173 -6.39 30.82 -1.56
CA LEU A 173 -5.94 29.98 -0.44
C LEU A 173 -6.69 28.66 -0.39
N GLU A 174 -8.01 28.68 -0.59
CA GLU A 174 -8.83 27.46 -0.72
C GLU A 174 -8.35 26.59 -1.89
N GLN A 175 -8.07 27.19 -3.04
CA GLN A 175 -7.57 26.46 -4.21
C GLN A 175 -6.19 25.85 -3.96
N GLU A 176 -5.26 26.59 -3.36
CA GLU A 176 -3.92 26.08 -3.04
C GLU A 176 -3.99 24.88 -2.08
N MET A 177 -4.82 24.97 -1.04
CA MET A 177 -4.96 23.92 -0.04
C MET A 177 -5.72 22.69 -0.58
N SER A 178 -6.76 22.91 -1.40
CA SER A 178 -7.44 21.82 -2.13
C SER A 178 -6.46 21.10 -3.04
N SER A 179 -5.70 21.85 -3.85
CA SER A 179 -4.72 21.26 -4.77
C SER A 179 -3.64 20.45 -4.04
N LYS A 180 -3.11 20.94 -2.91
CA LYS A 180 -2.17 20.16 -2.07
C LYS A 180 -2.79 18.86 -1.55
N THR A 181 -4.05 18.91 -1.13
CA THR A 181 -4.79 17.75 -0.63
C THR A 181 -5.06 16.75 -1.75
N ASP A 182 -5.52 17.22 -2.90
CA ASP A 182 -5.80 16.40 -4.08
C ASP A 182 -4.54 15.71 -4.59
N ASN A 183 -3.40 16.42 -4.62
CA ASN A 183 -2.10 15.84 -4.98
C ASN A 183 -1.67 14.74 -4.00
N LEU A 184 -1.87 14.94 -2.69
CA LEU A 184 -1.58 13.91 -1.69
C LEU A 184 -2.49 12.69 -1.88
N ILE A 185 -3.80 12.91 -2.09
CA ILE A 185 -4.76 11.84 -2.35
C ILE A 185 -4.38 11.07 -3.61
N ALA A 186 -4.02 11.76 -4.70
CA ALA A 186 -3.59 11.14 -5.95
C ALA A 186 -2.34 10.28 -5.76
N ASN A 187 -1.33 10.79 -5.05
CA ASN A 187 -0.11 10.04 -4.75
C ASN A 187 -0.39 8.79 -3.91
N LEU A 188 -1.18 8.94 -2.84
CA LEU A 188 -1.56 7.80 -1.99
C LEU A 188 -2.37 6.76 -2.78
N THR A 189 -3.31 7.20 -3.62
CA THR A 189 -4.11 6.34 -4.49
C THR A 189 -3.22 5.57 -5.47
N GLN A 190 -2.22 6.24 -6.06
CA GLN A 190 -1.23 5.61 -6.93
C GLN A 190 -0.44 4.53 -6.18
N GLN A 191 0.02 4.81 -4.96
CA GLN A 191 0.75 3.83 -4.14
C GLN A 191 -0.12 2.63 -3.77
N ILE A 192 -1.38 2.86 -3.38
CA ILE A 192 -2.35 1.79 -3.08
C ILE A 192 -2.56 0.92 -4.31
N THR A 193 -2.75 1.54 -5.48
CA THR A 193 -2.98 0.83 -6.75
C THR A 193 -1.76 -0.03 -7.12
N ALA A 194 -0.55 0.52 -7.03
CA ALA A 194 0.69 -0.21 -7.30
C ALA A 194 0.87 -1.42 -6.35
N LYS A 195 0.65 -1.23 -5.04
CA LYS A 195 0.72 -2.33 -4.06
C LYS A 195 -0.36 -3.38 -4.30
N SER A 196 -1.58 -2.96 -4.64
CA SER A 196 -2.67 -3.89 -4.95
C SER A 196 -2.34 -4.76 -6.17
N LYS A 197 -1.76 -4.17 -7.22
CA LYS A 197 -1.34 -4.91 -8.41
C LYS A 197 -0.24 -5.93 -8.07
N TYR A 198 0.76 -5.52 -7.29
CA TYR A 198 1.82 -6.43 -6.84
C TYR A 198 1.30 -7.61 -6.01
N MET A 199 0.33 -7.38 -5.11
CA MET A 199 -0.30 -8.47 -4.36
C MET A 199 -1.02 -9.46 -5.27
N GLN A 200 -1.73 -8.98 -6.30
CA GLN A 200 -2.39 -9.83 -7.28
C GLN A 200 -1.39 -10.69 -8.08
N GLU A 201 -0.24 -10.13 -8.45
CA GLU A 201 0.83 -10.87 -9.13
C GLU A 201 1.43 -11.97 -8.24
N LEU A 202 1.64 -11.69 -6.95
CA LEU A 202 2.09 -12.69 -5.98
C LEU A 202 1.08 -13.82 -5.78
N GLU A 203 -0.21 -13.51 -5.67
CA GLU A 203 -1.27 -14.52 -5.57
C GLU A 203 -1.29 -15.45 -6.79
N CYS A 204 -1.16 -14.88 -7.99
CA CYS A 204 -1.07 -15.63 -9.24
C CYS A 204 0.15 -16.57 -9.25
N CYS A 205 1.33 -16.04 -8.89
CA CYS A 205 2.56 -16.83 -8.80
C CYS A 205 2.42 -17.99 -7.80
N ASN A 206 1.84 -17.72 -6.62
CA ASN A 206 1.62 -18.75 -5.61
C ASN A 206 0.65 -19.84 -6.10
N GLN A 207 -0.43 -19.46 -6.78
CA GLN A 207 -1.36 -20.43 -7.37
C GLN A 207 -0.68 -21.29 -8.44
N MET A 208 0.14 -20.68 -9.30
CA MET A 208 0.94 -21.41 -10.30
C MET A 208 1.91 -22.38 -9.62
N ASN A 209 2.59 -21.96 -8.56
CA ASN A 209 3.51 -22.81 -7.81
C ASN A 209 2.81 -24.03 -7.20
N LEU A 210 1.64 -23.83 -6.58
CA LEU A 210 0.82 -24.93 -6.06
C LEU A 210 0.37 -25.89 -7.16
N SER A 211 -0.01 -25.39 -8.34
CA SER A 211 -0.34 -26.27 -9.48
C SER A 211 0.87 -27.05 -10.00
N LEU A 212 2.04 -26.40 -10.05
CA LEU A 212 3.28 -27.02 -10.50
C LEU A 212 3.71 -28.13 -9.53
N GLN A 213 3.63 -27.87 -8.22
CA GLN A 213 3.94 -28.85 -7.19
C GLN A 213 3.08 -30.11 -7.32
N LYS A 214 1.76 -29.97 -7.56
CA LYS A 214 0.88 -31.12 -7.78
C LYS A 214 1.30 -31.95 -8.99
N VAL A 215 1.61 -31.30 -10.11
CA VAL A 215 2.05 -31.99 -11.33
C VAL A 215 3.40 -32.69 -11.10
N MET A 216 4.30 -32.10 -10.31
CA MET A 216 5.56 -32.74 -9.93
C MET A 216 5.32 -33.99 -9.07
N GLU A 217 4.44 -33.90 -8.07
CA GLU A 217 4.08 -35.05 -7.23
C GLU A 217 3.43 -36.19 -8.03
N GLU A 218 2.54 -35.86 -8.98
CA GLU A 218 1.94 -36.83 -9.90
C GLU A 218 2.97 -37.48 -10.82
N SER A 219 3.91 -36.68 -11.36
CA SER A 219 5.02 -37.17 -12.18
C SER A 219 5.91 -38.15 -11.39
N ASP A 220 6.26 -37.81 -10.15
CA ASP A 220 7.07 -38.67 -9.29
C ASP A 220 6.36 -39.99 -8.96
N LEU A 221 5.04 -39.93 -8.72
CA LEU A 221 4.23 -41.12 -8.49
C LEU A 221 4.19 -42.01 -9.73
N LEU A 222 4.04 -41.41 -10.91
CA LEU A 222 4.04 -42.14 -12.18
C LEU A 222 5.38 -42.82 -12.43
N HIS A 223 6.50 -42.12 -12.21
CA HIS A 223 7.84 -42.71 -12.32
C HIS A 223 8.04 -43.88 -11.35
N LYS A 224 7.58 -43.75 -10.10
CA LYS A 224 7.63 -44.86 -9.13
C LYS A 224 6.83 -46.08 -9.59
N ARG A 225 5.60 -45.88 -10.09
CA ARG A 225 4.77 -46.97 -10.62
C ARG A 225 5.41 -47.64 -11.83
N TYR A 226 5.92 -46.85 -12.77
CA TYR A 226 6.60 -47.36 -13.95
C TYR A 226 7.82 -48.24 -13.58
N ASN A 227 8.65 -47.77 -12.65
CA ASN A 227 9.81 -48.52 -12.18
C ASN A 227 9.42 -49.81 -11.45
N GLU A 228 8.32 -49.80 -10.70
CA GLU A 228 7.81 -51.01 -10.04
C GLU A 228 7.31 -52.03 -11.05
N GLU A 229 6.51 -51.61 -12.03
CA GLU A 229 6.04 -52.49 -13.11
C GLU A 229 7.20 -53.08 -13.91
N MET A 230 8.22 -52.28 -14.21
CA MET A 230 9.44 -52.77 -14.87
C MET A 230 10.13 -53.87 -14.05
N ARG A 231 10.24 -53.69 -12.73
CA ARG A 231 10.81 -54.71 -11.83
C ARG A 231 9.95 -55.98 -11.79
N ASN A 232 8.63 -55.83 -11.72
CA ASN A 232 7.69 -56.96 -11.74
C ASN A 232 7.80 -57.76 -13.03
N MET A 233 7.82 -57.09 -14.18
CA MET A 233 8.01 -57.74 -15.49
C MET A 233 9.34 -58.48 -15.58
N GLN A 234 10.44 -57.88 -15.09
CA GLN A 234 11.74 -58.55 -15.05
C GLN A 234 11.75 -59.77 -14.14
N SER A 235 11.11 -59.71 -12.97
CA SER A 235 10.97 -60.86 -12.07
C SER A 235 10.18 -61.98 -12.72
N ALA A 236 9.02 -61.66 -13.30
CA ALA A 236 8.17 -62.63 -13.98
C ALA A 236 8.89 -63.31 -15.16
N ALA A 237 9.65 -62.55 -15.95
CA ALA A 237 10.47 -63.08 -17.04
C ALA A 237 11.54 -64.05 -16.51
N ARG A 238 12.27 -63.66 -15.45
CA ARG A 238 13.29 -64.52 -14.82
C ARG A 238 12.70 -65.81 -14.26
N GLU A 239 11.57 -65.73 -13.56
CA GLU A 239 10.86 -66.89 -13.03
C GLU A 239 10.36 -67.82 -14.14
N HIS A 240 9.88 -67.26 -15.25
CA HIS A 240 9.48 -68.06 -16.40
C HIS A 240 10.68 -68.80 -17.00
N THR A 241 11.80 -68.11 -17.25
CA THR A 241 13.03 -68.75 -17.74
C THR A 241 13.54 -69.84 -16.80
N GLN A 242 13.52 -69.60 -15.49
CA GLN A 242 13.94 -70.59 -14.50
C GLN A 242 13.06 -71.84 -14.52
N ARG A 243 11.74 -71.69 -14.62
CA ARG A 243 10.80 -72.82 -14.75
C ARG A 243 11.08 -73.64 -16.01
N VAL A 244 11.23 -72.99 -17.16
CA VAL A 244 11.55 -73.65 -18.43
C VAL A 244 12.87 -74.41 -18.33
N PHE A 245 13.88 -73.83 -17.69
CA PHE A 245 15.16 -74.50 -17.48
C PHE A 245 15.03 -75.76 -16.61
N GLN A 246 14.32 -75.66 -15.48
CA GLN A 246 14.08 -76.80 -14.58
C GLN A 246 13.34 -77.94 -15.29
N GLU A 247 12.33 -77.61 -16.09
CA GLU A 247 11.56 -78.59 -16.86
C GLU A 247 12.42 -79.25 -17.96
N THR A 248 13.25 -78.45 -18.64
CA THR A 248 14.21 -78.95 -19.64
C THR A 248 15.22 -79.91 -19.02
N GLU A 249 15.72 -79.61 -17.81
CA GLU A 249 16.64 -80.51 -17.10
C GLU A 249 15.96 -81.82 -16.69
N LYS A 250 14.71 -81.76 -16.22
CA LYS A 250 13.92 -82.94 -15.89
C LYS A 250 13.70 -83.84 -17.11
N LEU A 251 13.33 -83.26 -18.25
CA LEU A 251 13.15 -84.00 -19.50
C LEU A 251 14.45 -84.62 -19.98
N ARG A 252 15.60 -83.93 -19.86
CA ARG A 252 16.92 -84.51 -20.18
C ARG A 252 17.25 -85.72 -19.33
N LYS A 253 16.98 -85.68 -18.02
CA LYS A 253 17.18 -86.84 -17.13
C LYS A 253 16.32 -88.04 -17.56
N GLN A 254 15.04 -87.79 -17.85
CA GLN A 254 14.13 -88.84 -18.35
C GLN A 254 14.58 -89.41 -19.69
N LEU A 255 15.09 -88.57 -20.60
CA LEU A 255 15.63 -89.02 -21.88
C LEU A 255 16.84 -89.93 -21.68
N ALA A 256 17.81 -89.53 -20.85
CA ALA A 256 19.01 -90.31 -20.55
C ALA A 256 18.69 -91.67 -19.91
N GLU A 257 17.70 -91.72 -19.00
CA GLU A 257 17.20 -92.97 -18.42
C GLU A 257 16.60 -93.90 -19.49
N LYS A 258 15.83 -93.35 -20.42
CA LYS A 258 15.23 -94.10 -21.53
C LYS A 258 16.28 -94.61 -22.51
N GLU A 259 17.26 -93.78 -22.87
CA GLU A 259 18.39 -94.15 -23.72
C GLU A 259 19.17 -95.32 -23.10
N SER A 260 19.55 -95.23 -21.83
CA SER A 260 20.25 -96.31 -21.12
C SER A 260 19.42 -97.60 -21.06
N SER A 261 18.11 -97.50 -20.85
CA SER A 261 17.23 -98.69 -20.89
C SER A 261 17.14 -99.32 -22.28
N ILE A 262 17.16 -98.52 -23.36
CA ILE A 262 17.15 -99.01 -24.74
C ILE A 262 18.48 -99.67 -25.05
N GLU A 263 19.60 -99.04 -24.68
CA GLU A 263 20.94 -99.57 -24.85
C GLU A 263 21.09 -100.93 -24.17
N ARG A 264 20.64 -101.06 -22.91
CA ARG A 264 20.63 -102.35 -22.20
C ARG A 264 19.85 -103.42 -22.96
N ARG A 265 18.62 -103.13 -23.40
CA ARG A 265 17.82 -104.09 -24.19
C ARG A 265 18.46 -104.44 -25.52
N SER A 266 19.11 -103.48 -26.17
CA SER A 266 19.83 -103.71 -27.42
C SER A 266 21.01 -104.65 -27.22
N ASN A 267 21.76 -104.50 -26.13
CA ASN A 267 22.86 -105.40 -25.77
C ASN A 267 22.34 -106.82 -25.48
N GLU A 268 21.26 -106.94 -24.70
CA GLU A 268 20.59 -108.23 -24.42
C GLU A 268 20.12 -108.92 -25.71
N LEU A 269 19.53 -108.16 -26.64
CA LEU A 269 19.11 -108.69 -27.96
C LEU A 269 20.32 -109.14 -28.78
N ASN A 270 21.40 -108.37 -28.81
CA ASN A 270 22.63 -108.74 -29.52
C ASN A 270 23.24 -110.03 -28.97
N GLU A 271 23.25 -110.21 -27.65
CA GLU A 271 23.69 -111.45 -27.00
C GLU A 271 22.81 -112.64 -27.40
N GLN A 272 21.48 -112.48 -27.38
CA GLN A 272 20.55 -113.52 -27.82
C GLN A 272 20.72 -113.89 -29.30
N VAL A 273 20.92 -112.90 -30.18
CA VAL A 273 21.19 -113.12 -31.60
C VAL A 273 22.50 -113.87 -31.79
N ALA A 274 23.58 -113.46 -31.11
CA ALA A 274 24.86 -114.15 -31.17
C ALA A 274 24.76 -115.60 -30.69
N GLN A 275 24.04 -115.85 -29.60
CA GLN A 275 23.77 -117.19 -29.09
C GLN A 275 22.99 -118.04 -30.09
N THR A 276 21.92 -117.49 -30.66
CA THR A 276 21.08 -118.15 -31.67
C THR A 276 21.89 -118.49 -32.93
N ASP A 277 22.74 -117.58 -33.40
CA ASP A 277 23.62 -117.83 -34.55
C ASP A 277 24.67 -118.90 -34.26
N MET A 278 25.24 -118.93 -33.04
CA MET A 278 26.14 -120.01 -32.62
C MET A 278 25.43 -121.37 -32.60
N GLU A 279 24.22 -121.43 -32.05
CA GLU A 279 23.41 -122.65 -32.05
C GLU A 279 23.04 -123.10 -33.46
N ARG A 280 22.66 -122.17 -34.34
CA ARG A 280 22.39 -122.44 -35.76
C ARG A 280 23.61 -123.03 -36.47
N ARG A 281 24.80 -122.44 -36.27
CA ARG A 281 26.06 -122.96 -36.84
C ARG A 281 26.38 -124.37 -36.35
N LYS A 282 26.23 -124.64 -35.05
CA LYS A 282 26.41 -126.00 -34.49
C LYS A 282 25.47 -127.01 -35.13
N LEU A 283 24.19 -126.67 -35.29
CA LEU A 283 23.20 -127.53 -35.95
C LEU A 283 23.54 -127.77 -37.44
N GLU A 284 24.03 -126.75 -38.15
CA GLU A 284 24.49 -126.89 -39.54
C GLU A 284 25.73 -127.81 -39.65
N GLU A 285 26.67 -127.75 -38.70
CA GLU A 285 27.84 -128.64 -38.65
C GLU A 285 27.45 -130.10 -38.36
N GLU A 286 26.53 -130.34 -37.43
CA GLU A 286 26.00 -131.68 -37.14
C GLU A 286 25.29 -132.28 -38.36
N ARG A 287 24.59 -131.46 -39.17
CA ARG A 287 23.96 -131.92 -40.42
C ARG A 287 24.95 -132.26 -41.53
N LYS A 288 26.15 -131.68 -41.55
CA LYS A 288 27.20 -131.98 -42.54
C LYS A 288 28.04 -133.23 -42.20
N LYS A 289 27.95 -133.72 -40.96
CA LYS A 289 28.63 -134.94 -40.49
C LYS A 289 27.79 -136.22 -40.64
N ARG A 290 26.53 -136.10 -41.08
CA ARG A 290 25.63 -137.20 -41.47
C ARG A 290 25.63 -137.36 -42.97
#